data_AF-A0A2D7C6L8-F1
#
_entry.id   AF-A0A2D7C6L8-F1
#
_cell.length_a   1.000
_cell.length_b   1.000
_cell.length_c   1.000
_cell.angle_alpha   90.00
_cell.angle_beta   90.00
_cell.angle_gamma   90.00
#
_symmetry.space_group_name_H-M   'P 1'
#
loop_
_entity.id
_entity.type
_entity.pdbx_description
1 polymer ?
#
loop_
_entity_poly.entity_id
_entity_poly.type
_entity_poly.pdbx_seq_one_letter_code
_entity_poly.pdbx_strand_id
1 'polypeptide(L)'
;MSDQSADKLRAFLQQRKQQKQLQSEQEHSEELHQNEVDVEGLAENSSASITHSHASEIEKSVVHEDNQVFVENAEPELEPVVESLENNQNSDPLAKESVLADQAAKPVVEPKSVHTPEGVVVQKRSDEPRMDDVEMQSQLKAYLNQRRKTVKGEDDGADDPYSGDGIAKKNLRHLQKYLDRDDIADIKEIVINQPCEVGLEFADGHWDWIRDPDLTQNALDEIARTLANKSGQLFHPGNPILSVKMPGGHRVQVVAGFNAPSGFVFSMRLQRKEKFGLEDFKMPDEEREKIKEIVRSQKTILLSGGTGTGKTSFMNALIPSIPEDERLVTMEDVPELRIPHRNWAQLIFSGSDTAVGDQGVIELLNACLRLRPDRIILGEIRKENAFAFCSAINTGHEGSMATIHANTPKMALDAVINRVMMNGDLPDSAMQVLRRQLIHDIYAVVQLTRIPKGVKAELTILGEDEDI
;
A
#
# COMPACT_ATOMS: atom_id res chain seq x y z
N MET A 1 31.44 -23.56 -34.38
CA MET A 1 31.98 -22.18 -34.25
C MET A 1 33.46 -22.32 -33.98
N SER A 2 34.31 -21.68 -34.79
CA SER A 2 35.77 -21.91 -34.79
C SER A 2 36.44 -21.39 -33.52
N ASP A 3 37.60 -21.98 -33.15
CA ASP A 3 38.43 -21.58 -31.99
C ASP A 3 38.68 -20.07 -31.89
N GLN A 4 38.74 -19.38 -33.03
CA GLN A 4 38.91 -17.93 -33.10
C GLN A 4 37.78 -17.13 -32.44
N SER A 5 36.56 -17.67 -32.34
CA SER A 5 35.44 -17.01 -31.65
C SER A 5 35.52 -17.14 -30.12
N ALA A 6 36.08 -18.25 -29.62
CA ALA A 6 36.27 -18.49 -28.20
C ALA A 6 37.39 -17.63 -27.63
N ASP A 7 38.49 -17.46 -28.37
CA ASP A 7 39.61 -16.61 -27.95
C ASP A 7 39.25 -15.12 -27.95
N LYS A 8 38.44 -14.65 -28.90
CA LYS A 8 37.90 -13.28 -28.89
C LYS A 8 36.99 -13.02 -27.69
N LEU A 9 36.18 -14.01 -27.30
CA LEU A 9 35.32 -13.89 -26.13
C LEU A 9 36.13 -13.87 -24.83
N ARG A 10 37.19 -14.69 -24.73
CA ARG A 10 38.10 -14.68 -23.57
C ARG A 10 38.86 -13.35 -23.45
N ALA A 11 39.39 -12.84 -24.55
CA ALA A 11 40.06 -11.54 -24.58
C ALA A 11 39.12 -10.40 -24.16
N PHE A 12 37.88 -10.41 -24.65
CA PHE A 12 36.86 -9.42 -24.29
C PHE A 12 36.51 -9.47 -22.79
N LEU A 13 36.32 -10.67 -22.23
CA LEU A 13 36.02 -10.85 -20.81
C LEU A 13 37.19 -10.41 -19.91
N GLN A 14 38.42 -10.66 -20.35
CA GLN A 14 39.63 -10.27 -19.62
C GLN A 14 39.82 -8.75 -19.62
N GLN A 15 39.57 -8.09 -20.75
CA GLN A 15 39.59 -6.63 -20.86
C GLN A 15 38.51 -5.99 -19.98
N ARG A 16 37.31 -6.56 -19.93
CA ARG A 16 36.21 -6.07 -19.07
C ARG A 16 36.52 -6.23 -17.59
N LYS A 17 37.28 -7.27 -17.21
CA LYS A 17 37.72 -7.50 -15.83
C LYS A 17 38.77 -6.48 -15.39
N GLN A 18 39.73 -6.14 -16.28
CA GLN A 18 40.71 -5.08 -16.03
C GLN A 18 40.05 -3.69 -15.92
N GLN A 19 39.08 -3.37 -16.77
CA GLN A 19 38.36 -2.09 -16.69
C GLN A 19 37.62 -1.92 -15.36
N LYS A 20 36.94 -2.97 -14.87
CA LYS A 20 36.28 -2.93 -13.56
C LYS A 20 37.25 -2.73 -12.40
N GLN A 21 38.44 -3.32 -12.49
CA GLN A 21 39.45 -3.19 -11.43
C GLN A 21 40.04 -1.77 -11.39
N LEU A 22 40.33 -1.18 -12.57
CA LEU A 22 40.76 0.21 -12.67
C LEU A 22 39.68 1.19 -12.17
N GLN A 23 38.41 0.90 -12.44
CA GLN A 23 37.30 1.73 -11.99
C GLN A 23 37.14 1.67 -10.46
N SER A 24 37.28 0.48 -9.85
CA SER A 24 37.26 0.36 -8.38
C SER A 24 38.48 1.01 -7.71
N GLU A 25 39.65 1.01 -8.37
CA GLU A 25 40.85 1.67 -7.85
C GLU A 25 40.73 3.20 -7.93
N GLN A 26 40.08 3.73 -8.98
CA GLN A 26 39.76 5.16 -9.09
C GLN A 26 38.74 5.61 -8.05
N GLU A 27 37.65 4.85 -7.86
CA GLU A 27 36.63 5.14 -6.84
C GLU A 27 37.24 5.13 -5.43
N HIS A 28 38.14 4.19 -5.14
CA HIS A 28 38.80 4.12 -3.83
C HIS A 28 39.82 5.26 -3.60
N SER A 29 40.47 5.75 -4.67
CA SER A 29 41.36 6.91 -4.59
C SER A 29 40.59 8.23 -4.39
N GLU A 30 39.41 8.37 -4.97
CA GLU A 30 38.53 9.53 -4.77
C GLU A 30 37.96 9.55 -3.34
N GLU A 31 37.58 8.38 -2.81
CA GLU A 31 37.07 8.23 -1.43
C GLU A 31 38.15 8.55 -0.37
N LEU A 32 39.44 8.25 -0.65
CA LEU A 32 40.56 8.63 0.21
C LEU A 32 40.85 10.13 0.20
N HIS A 33 40.75 10.79 -0.96
CA HIS A 33 40.94 12.23 -1.05
C HIS A 33 39.80 13.04 -0.42
N GLN A 34 38.56 12.54 -0.47
CA GLN A 34 37.43 13.17 0.20
C GLN A 34 37.59 13.15 1.73
N ASN A 35 38.08 12.02 2.27
CA ASN A 35 38.29 11.86 3.71
C ASN A 35 39.49 12.65 4.26
N GLU A 36 40.53 12.93 3.47
CA GLU A 36 41.64 13.80 3.89
C GLU A 36 41.21 15.28 4.04
N VAL A 37 40.30 15.76 3.17
CA VAL A 37 39.78 17.14 3.23
C VAL A 37 38.87 17.35 4.45
N ASP A 38 38.10 16.32 4.84
CA ASP A 38 37.20 16.40 6.00
C ASP A 38 37.94 16.36 7.36
N VAL A 39 39.14 15.76 7.42
CA VAL A 39 39.96 15.70 8.64
C VAL A 39 40.68 17.03 8.92
N GLU A 40 41.07 17.80 7.89
CA GLU A 40 41.65 19.14 8.09
C GLU A 40 40.62 20.17 8.56
N GLY A 41 39.34 20.05 8.16
CA GLY A 41 38.27 20.96 8.57
C GLY A 41 37.81 20.83 10.04
N LEU A 42 38.08 19.68 10.67
CA LEU A 42 37.65 19.38 12.05
C LEU A 42 38.68 19.80 13.13
N ALA A 43 39.91 20.15 12.74
CA ALA A 43 40.97 20.54 13.67
C ALA A 43 40.93 22.03 14.09
N GLU A 44 40.18 22.90 13.40
CA GLU A 44 40.17 24.34 13.69
C GLU A 44 39.10 24.81 14.70
N ASN A 45 38.18 23.95 15.15
CA ASN A 45 37.02 24.37 15.96
C ASN A 45 36.97 23.82 17.40
N SER A 46 38.11 23.57 18.04
CA SER A 46 38.15 23.21 19.46
C SER A 46 39.21 23.96 20.26
N SER A 47 39.12 25.30 20.29
CA SER A 47 39.75 26.10 21.36
C SER A 47 39.13 27.50 21.45
N ALA A 48 38.13 27.69 22.31
CA ALA A 48 37.98 28.86 23.18
C ALA A 48 36.61 28.85 23.87
N SER A 49 36.62 28.64 25.17
CA SER A 49 35.51 28.95 26.06
C SER A 49 35.85 30.20 26.87
N ILE A 50 34.83 31.03 27.13
CA ILE A 50 34.62 31.93 28.29
C ILE A 50 34.66 33.47 28.04
N THR A 51 33.56 34.09 28.48
CA THR A 51 33.29 35.48 28.98
C THR A 51 32.87 36.66 28.10
N HIS A 52 31.72 37.21 28.53
CA HIS A 52 31.30 38.62 28.66
C HIS A 52 30.67 39.43 27.49
N SER A 53 29.36 39.67 27.66
CA SER A 53 28.64 40.96 27.73
C SER A 53 28.67 42.01 26.59
N HIS A 54 27.44 42.40 26.22
CA HIS A 54 26.92 43.76 25.94
C HIS A 54 27.12 44.44 24.57
N ALA A 55 26.00 45.07 24.16
CA ALA A 55 25.81 46.25 23.30
C ALA A 55 25.97 46.04 21.77
N SER A 56 24.87 46.17 21.02
CA SER A 56 24.47 47.36 20.22
C SER A 56 25.02 47.22 18.79
N GLU A 57 24.30 47.32 17.68
CA GLU A 57 23.41 48.37 17.16
C GLU A 57 22.70 47.77 15.93
N ILE A 58 21.42 48.04 15.73
CA ILE A 58 20.79 47.86 14.41
C ILE A 58 20.19 49.20 14.01
N GLU A 59 20.72 49.73 12.92
CA GLU A 59 20.29 50.95 12.26
C GLU A 59 18.88 50.82 11.68
N LYS A 60 18.18 51.94 11.76
CA LYS A 60 16.84 52.20 11.23
C LYS A 60 16.86 52.26 9.71
N SER A 61 15.81 51.76 9.09
CA SER A 61 15.17 52.48 7.98
C SER A 61 13.65 52.42 8.16
N VAL A 62 13.05 53.61 8.05
CA VAL A 62 11.63 53.94 8.28
C VAL A 62 11.00 54.16 6.92
N VAL A 63 9.81 53.60 6.69
CA VAL A 63 8.74 54.28 5.92
C VAL A 63 7.41 54.01 6.62
N HIS A 64 6.71 55.10 6.94
CA HIS A 64 5.40 55.18 7.58
C HIS A 64 4.26 54.91 6.60
N GLU A 65 3.13 54.38 7.12
CA GLU A 65 1.81 55.01 6.93
C GLU A 65 0.82 54.55 8.01
N ASP A 66 0.05 55.52 8.51
CA ASP A 66 -0.86 55.48 9.67
C ASP A 66 -2.21 54.80 9.38
N ASN A 67 -2.78 54.09 10.37
CA ASN A 67 -4.13 54.43 10.90
C ASN A 67 -4.56 53.62 12.15
N GLN A 68 -4.76 54.37 13.25
CA GLN A 68 -5.83 54.31 14.27
C GLN A 68 -6.26 52.99 14.97
N VAL A 69 -5.80 52.87 16.22
CA VAL A 69 -6.52 52.65 17.50
C VAL A 69 -7.92 52.00 17.47
N PHE A 70 -8.07 50.87 18.17
CA PHE A 70 -9.06 50.69 19.25
C PHE A 70 -8.54 49.69 20.31
N VAL A 71 -8.68 50.07 21.57
CA VAL A 71 -8.36 49.31 22.79
C VAL A 71 -9.63 48.63 23.26
N GLU A 72 -9.56 47.35 23.64
CA GLU A 72 -10.42 46.82 24.72
C GLU A 72 -9.77 45.60 25.40
N ASN A 73 -9.57 45.74 26.71
CA ASN A 73 -9.09 44.73 27.64
C ASN A 73 -10.21 43.73 27.98
N ALA A 74 -9.87 42.46 28.18
CA ALA A 74 -10.30 41.67 29.35
C ALA A 74 -9.82 40.20 29.24
N GLU A 75 -8.84 39.83 30.06
CA GLU A 75 -8.81 38.50 30.69
C GLU A 75 -9.72 38.55 31.94
N PRO A 76 -10.21 37.39 32.43
CA PRO A 76 -9.45 36.76 33.51
C PRO A 76 -9.41 35.22 33.49
N GLU A 77 -8.37 34.72 34.18
CA GLU A 77 -8.14 33.37 34.70
C GLU A 77 -9.33 32.78 35.48
N LEU A 78 -9.39 31.44 35.62
CA LEU A 78 -9.71 30.75 36.89
C LEU A 78 -9.34 29.25 36.85
N GLU A 79 -8.84 28.80 38.00
CA GLU A 79 -8.20 27.55 38.43
C GLU A 79 -9.12 26.30 38.58
N PRO A 80 -8.57 25.09 38.85
CA PRO A 80 -9.26 23.81 38.72
C PRO A 80 -10.07 23.38 39.95
N VAL A 81 -11.14 22.62 39.70
CA VAL A 81 -12.03 22.05 40.73
C VAL A 81 -11.52 20.68 41.19
N VAL A 82 -11.25 20.56 42.49
CA VAL A 82 -11.22 19.30 43.23
C VAL A 82 -12.27 19.40 44.32
N GLU A 83 -13.23 18.48 44.36
CA GLU A 83 -13.93 18.15 45.61
C GLU A 83 -14.43 16.71 45.64
N SER A 84 -14.10 16.09 46.78
CA SER A 84 -14.37 14.75 47.30
C SER A 84 -15.82 14.53 47.73
N LEU A 85 -16.21 13.27 47.96
CA LEU A 85 -17.05 12.73 49.06
C LEU A 85 -17.13 11.19 48.85
N GLU A 86 -16.35 10.37 49.57
CA GLU A 86 -16.58 9.76 50.89
C GLU A 86 -17.32 8.40 50.92
N ASN A 87 -16.63 7.45 51.59
CA ASN A 87 -17.12 6.37 52.45
C ASN A 87 -17.85 5.14 51.87
N ASN A 88 -17.18 3.98 51.92
CA ASN A 88 -17.66 2.90 52.80
C ASN A 88 -16.52 1.97 53.27
N GLN A 89 -16.45 1.76 54.59
CA GLN A 89 -15.56 0.84 55.29
C GLN A 89 -16.28 -0.49 55.61
N ASN A 90 -15.55 -1.60 55.51
CA ASN A 90 -15.55 -2.78 56.43
C ASN A 90 -14.57 -3.81 55.84
N SER A 91 -13.34 -4.01 56.35
CA SER A 91 -12.92 -4.75 57.56
C SER A 91 -13.24 -6.26 57.53
N ASP A 92 -12.21 -7.11 57.35
CA ASP A 92 -11.55 -7.84 58.45
C ASP A 92 -10.20 -8.48 57.99
N PRO A 93 -9.15 -8.58 58.84
CA PRO A 93 -7.80 -9.06 58.52
C PRO A 93 -7.42 -10.39 59.24
N LEU A 94 -6.13 -10.77 59.17
CA LEU A 94 -5.39 -11.90 59.81
C LEU A 94 -5.14 -13.07 58.83
N ALA A 95 -3.92 -13.50 58.52
CA ALA A 95 -2.81 -13.76 59.45
C ALA A 95 -1.41 -13.44 58.86
N LYS A 96 -0.62 -12.71 59.66
CA LYS A 96 0.85 -12.77 59.80
C LYS A 96 1.23 -14.17 60.36
N GLU A 97 2.44 -14.72 60.37
CA GLU A 97 3.82 -14.27 60.26
C GLU A 97 4.68 -15.56 60.28
N SER A 98 5.86 -15.56 59.64
CA SER A 98 7.13 -16.07 60.20
C SER A 98 8.18 -16.22 59.09
N VAL A 99 9.47 -15.95 59.24
CA VAL A 99 10.30 -15.10 60.13
C VAL A 99 11.71 -15.22 59.53
N LEU A 100 12.43 -14.08 59.45
CA LEU A 100 13.89 -13.85 59.45
C LEU A 100 14.80 -14.79 58.60
N ALA A 101 15.41 -14.27 57.53
CA ALA A 101 16.71 -13.55 57.48
C ALA A 101 17.88 -14.50 57.16
N ASP A 102 18.55 -14.30 56.01
CA ASP A 102 19.93 -13.82 56.02
C ASP A 102 20.47 -13.49 54.60
N GLN A 103 21.21 -12.39 54.53
CA GLN A 103 22.37 -12.09 53.68
C GLN A 103 22.36 -12.32 52.14
N ALA A 104 22.19 -11.18 51.45
CA ALA A 104 23.16 -10.57 50.54
C ALA A 104 24.02 -11.48 49.63
N ALA A 105 23.62 -11.56 48.36
CA ALA A 105 24.54 -11.63 47.22
C ALA A 105 23.94 -10.85 46.03
N LYS A 106 24.53 -9.70 45.72
CA LYS A 106 24.23 -8.91 44.50
C LYS A 106 24.82 -9.65 43.29
N PRO A 107 24.07 -9.85 42.18
CA PRO A 107 24.72 -10.05 40.90
C PRO A 107 25.24 -8.71 40.39
N VAL A 108 26.50 -8.74 39.96
CA VAL A 108 27.27 -7.64 39.38
C VAL A 108 26.55 -7.08 38.16
N VAL A 109 26.21 -5.78 38.21
CA VAL A 109 25.84 -4.99 37.03
C VAL A 109 27.12 -4.29 36.58
N GLU A 110 27.66 -4.68 35.44
CA GLU A 110 28.75 -3.96 34.79
C GLU A 110 28.25 -2.57 34.32
N PRO A 111 29.10 -1.53 34.39
CA PRO A 111 28.69 -0.18 34.04
C PRO A 111 28.40 -0.06 32.54
N LYS A 112 27.20 0.47 32.23
CA LYS A 112 26.81 0.91 30.89
C LYS A 112 27.83 1.93 30.38
N SER A 113 28.45 1.62 29.25
CA SER A 113 29.22 2.59 28.47
C SER A 113 28.29 3.66 27.90
N VAL A 114 28.73 4.90 28.08
CA VAL A 114 28.17 6.10 27.45
C VAL A 114 28.55 6.05 25.96
N HIS A 115 27.56 6.04 25.07
CA HIS A 115 27.76 6.33 23.65
C HIS A 115 27.10 7.68 23.31
N THR A 116 27.92 8.59 22.79
CA THR A 116 27.54 9.84 22.14
C THR A 116 26.81 9.56 20.81
N PRO A 117 25.95 10.47 20.33
CA PRO A 117 25.08 10.21 19.18
C PRO A 117 25.72 10.69 17.89
N GLU A 118 26.19 9.78 17.04
CA GLU A 118 26.42 10.03 15.60
C GLU A 118 26.65 8.69 14.88
N GLY A 119 25.91 8.43 13.80
CA GLY A 119 26.05 7.22 13.00
C GLY A 119 24.74 6.70 12.40
N VAL A 120 24.17 7.44 11.45
CA VAL A 120 23.21 6.86 10.51
C VAL A 120 24.00 5.89 9.61
N VAL A 121 23.83 4.60 9.83
CA VAL A 121 24.36 3.57 8.93
C VAL A 121 23.49 3.57 7.68
N VAL A 122 23.99 4.16 6.59
CA VAL A 122 23.46 3.89 5.25
C VAL A 122 23.84 2.45 4.91
N GLN A 123 22.88 1.53 5.00
CA GLN A 123 23.06 0.19 4.45
C GLN A 123 23.19 0.30 2.93
N LYS A 124 24.39 0.07 2.40
CA LYS A 124 24.58 -0.27 0.98
C LYS A 124 23.68 -1.49 0.69
N ARG A 125 22.73 -1.34 -0.23
CA ARG A 125 21.99 -2.47 -0.85
C ARG A 125 23.00 -3.33 -1.62
N SER A 126 23.66 -4.24 -0.94
CA SER A 126 24.42 -5.31 -1.55
C SER A 126 24.29 -6.53 -0.65
N ASP A 127 23.78 -7.62 -1.24
CA ASP A 127 23.55 -8.94 -0.65
C ASP A 127 22.16 -9.17 -0.03
N GLU A 128 21.10 -8.90 -0.80
CA GLU A 128 19.90 -9.73 -0.66
C GLU A 128 20.26 -11.17 -1.05
N PRO A 129 19.86 -12.20 -0.26
CA PRO A 129 20.15 -13.57 -0.60
C PRO A 129 19.46 -13.89 -1.93
N ARG A 130 20.27 -14.15 -2.98
CA ARG A 130 19.75 -14.77 -4.19
C ARG A 130 19.19 -16.13 -3.80
N MET A 131 17.88 -16.26 -4.01
CA MET A 131 17.13 -17.50 -3.89
C MET A 131 17.92 -18.66 -4.50
N ASP A 132 18.08 -19.74 -3.75
CA ASP A 132 18.92 -20.86 -4.21
C ASP A 132 18.26 -21.59 -5.40
N ASP A 133 19.07 -22.29 -6.19
CA ASP A 133 18.60 -22.98 -7.39
C ASP A 133 17.54 -24.04 -7.09
N VAL A 134 17.50 -24.58 -5.86
CA VAL A 134 16.54 -25.60 -5.43
C VAL A 134 15.17 -24.97 -5.18
N GLU A 135 15.15 -23.82 -4.52
CA GLU A 135 13.96 -23.02 -4.27
C GLU A 135 13.38 -22.48 -5.58
N MET A 136 14.23 -21.96 -6.48
CA MET A 136 13.81 -21.54 -7.82
C MET A 136 13.22 -22.70 -8.66
N GLN A 137 13.84 -23.89 -8.62
CA GLN A 137 13.33 -25.09 -9.31
C GLN A 137 11.99 -25.57 -8.75
N SER A 138 11.81 -25.50 -7.43
CA SER A 138 10.56 -25.84 -6.76
C SER A 138 9.43 -24.90 -7.19
N GLN A 139 9.72 -23.60 -7.24
CA GLN A 139 8.77 -22.57 -7.63
C GLN A 139 8.41 -22.63 -9.11
N LEU A 140 9.40 -22.87 -9.99
CA LEU A 140 9.15 -23.07 -11.41
C LEU A 140 8.25 -24.30 -11.65
N LYS A 141 8.46 -25.38 -10.89
CA LYS A 141 7.56 -26.56 -10.95
C LYS A 141 6.15 -26.24 -10.46
N ALA A 142 6.00 -25.47 -9.37
CA ALA A 142 4.70 -25.05 -8.86
C ALA A 142 3.94 -24.20 -9.90
N TYR A 143 4.62 -23.20 -10.48
CA TYR A 143 4.08 -22.34 -11.54
C TYR A 143 3.67 -23.13 -12.80
N LEU A 144 4.54 -24.01 -13.29
CA LEU A 144 4.26 -24.83 -14.49
C LEU A 144 3.09 -25.80 -14.27
N ASN A 145 2.94 -26.34 -13.07
CA ASN A 145 1.79 -27.18 -12.72
C ASN A 145 0.48 -26.39 -12.69
N GLN A 146 0.51 -25.14 -12.24
CA GLN A 146 -0.65 -24.24 -12.23
C GLN A 146 -1.09 -23.90 -13.66
N ARG A 147 -0.13 -23.61 -14.57
CA ARG A 147 -0.43 -23.36 -16.00
C ARG A 147 -0.93 -24.59 -16.76
N ARG A 148 -0.43 -25.79 -16.43
CA ARG A 148 -0.92 -27.04 -17.07
C ARG A 148 -2.39 -27.32 -16.79
N LYS A 149 -2.92 -26.89 -15.63
CA LYS A 149 -4.34 -27.03 -15.29
C LYS A 149 -5.24 -26.04 -16.06
N THR A 150 -4.72 -24.87 -16.41
CA THR A 150 -5.49 -23.84 -17.16
C THR A 150 -5.52 -24.07 -18.67
N VAL A 151 -4.56 -24.83 -19.23
CA VAL A 151 -4.45 -25.06 -20.69
C VAL A 151 -5.23 -26.29 -21.17
N LYS A 152 -5.54 -27.25 -20.28
CA LYS A 152 -6.47 -28.34 -20.61
C LYS A 152 -7.89 -27.86 -20.36
N GLY A 153 -8.49 -27.25 -21.39
CA GLY A 153 -9.91 -26.91 -21.39
C GLY A 153 -10.77 -28.17 -21.29
N GLU A 154 -11.28 -28.45 -20.10
CA GLU A 154 -12.56 -29.11 -19.90
C GLU A 154 -13.50 -28.03 -19.39
N ASP A 155 -14.35 -27.57 -20.30
CA ASP A 155 -15.46 -26.67 -20.08
C ASP A 155 -16.60 -27.49 -19.43
N ASP A 156 -16.37 -27.92 -18.19
CA ASP A 156 -17.38 -28.57 -17.35
C ASP A 156 -17.91 -27.52 -16.37
N GLY A 157 -19.21 -27.24 -16.49
CA GLY A 157 -19.88 -26.15 -15.77
C GLY A 157 -19.66 -26.13 -14.25
N ALA A 158 -19.62 -24.89 -13.74
CA ALA A 158 -19.66 -24.45 -12.33
C ALA A 158 -18.32 -24.49 -11.54
N ASP A 159 -17.58 -23.38 -11.63
CA ASP A 159 -17.16 -22.52 -10.50
C ASP A 159 -16.57 -23.17 -9.21
N ASP A 160 -15.88 -24.32 -9.27
CA ASP A 160 -15.08 -24.81 -8.14
C ASP A 160 -13.57 -24.82 -8.46
N PRO A 161 -12.84 -23.75 -8.09
CA PRO A 161 -11.38 -23.66 -8.28
C PRO A 161 -10.57 -24.58 -7.35
N TYR A 162 -11.24 -25.41 -6.55
CA TYR A 162 -10.64 -26.48 -5.75
C TYR A 162 -10.93 -27.88 -6.29
N SER A 163 -11.57 -28.00 -7.46
CA SER A 163 -11.76 -29.27 -8.16
C SER A 163 -10.44 -30.05 -8.25
N GLY A 164 -10.40 -31.22 -7.60
CA GLY A 164 -9.22 -32.12 -7.54
C GLY A 164 -8.24 -31.90 -6.38
N ASP A 165 -8.42 -30.90 -5.50
CA ASP A 165 -7.57 -30.67 -4.32
C ASP A 165 -8.34 -30.97 -3.02
N GLY A 166 -8.36 -32.24 -2.63
CA GLY A 166 -9.10 -32.73 -1.47
C GLY A 166 -8.66 -32.10 -0.14
N ILE A 167 -7.40 -31.68 -0.02
CA ILE A 167 -6.88 -31.03 1.20
C ILE A 167 -7.40 -29.60 1.28
N ALA A 168 -7.36 -28.85 0.18
CA ALA A 168 -7.88 -27.49 0.18
C ALA A 168 -9.40 -27.44 0.38
N LYS A 169 -10.15 -28.33 -0.29
CA LYS A 169 -11.59 -28.47 -0.06
C LYS A 169 -11.87 -28.78 1.42
N LYS A 170 -11.12 -29.71 2.01
CA LYS A 170 -11.25 -30.06 3.43
C LYS A 170 -11.00 -28.85 4.34
N ASN A 171 -9.93 -28.10 4.11
CA ASN A 171 -9.55 -27.01 5.03
C ASN A 171 -10.50 -25.81 4.88
N LEU A 172 -10.98 -25.53 3.68
CA LEU A 172 -11.81 -24.37 3.39
C LEU A 172 -13.31 -24.60 3.61
N ARG A 173 -13.75 -25.85 3.82
CA ARG A 173 -15.15 -26.17 4.14
C ARG A 173 -15.70 -25.37 5.32
N HIS A 174 -14.84 -25.02 6.29
CA HIS A 174 -15.22 -24.26 7.48
C HIS A 174 -15.63 -22.83 7.13
N LEU A 175 -15.07 -22.25 6.07
CA LEU A 175 -15.51 -20.98 5.52
C LEU A 175 -16.65 -21.14 4.51
N GLN A 176 -16.68 -22.27 3.79
CA GLN A 176 -17.68 -22.52 2.74
C GLN A 176 -19.12 -22.42 3.27
N LYS A 177 -19.39 -22.90 4.50
CA LYS A 177 -20.73 -22.78 5.12
C LYS A 177 -21.23 -21.33 5.27
N TYR A 178 -20.31 -20.35 5.32
CA TYR A 178 -20.68 -18.93 5.33
C TYR A 178 -20.86 -18.38 3.91
N LEU A 179 -20.06 -18.85 2.96
CA LEU A 179 -20.17 -18.48 1.55
C LEU A 179 -21.43 -19.05 0.87
N ASP A 180 -21.94 -20.17 1.37
CA ASP A 180 -23.14 -20.86 0.86
C ASP A 180 -24.45 -20.37 1.50
N ARG A 181 -24.42 -19.32 2.33
CA ARG A 181 -25.63 -18.79 2.96
C ARG A 181 -26.57 -18.16 1.93
N ASP A 182 -27.87 -18.29 2.15
CA ASP A 182 -28.89 -17.68 1.28
C ASP A 182 -28.82 -16.13 1.28
N ASP A 183 -28.36 -15.54 2.38
CA ASP A 183 -28.21 -14.09 2.57
C ASP A 183 -26.79 -13.58 2.24
N ILE A 184 -25.94 -14.39 1.60
CA ILE A 184 -24.55 -14.00 1.27
C ILE A 184 -24.46 -12.71 0.43
N ALA A 185 -25.50 -12.40 -0.35
CA ALA A 185 -25.58 -11.17 -1.13
C ALA A 185 -25.64 -9.90 -0.26
N ASP A 186 -26.22 -10.02 0.94
CA ASP A 186 -26.36 -8.92 1.89
C ASP A 186 -25.13 -8.77 2.79
N ILE A 187 -24.26 -9.78 2.86
CA ILE A 187 -23.02 -9.75 3.65
C ILE A 187 -21.91 -9.06 2.84
N LYS A 188 -21.22 -8.12 3.48
CA LYS A 188 -20.09 -7.34 2.93
C LYS A 188 -18.75 -7.93 3.35
N GLU A 189 -18.62 -8.33 4.61
CA GLU A 189 -17.36 -8.77 5.20
C GLU A 189 -17.58 -9.89 6.20
N ILE A 190 -16.65 -10.84 6.24
CA ILE A 190 -16.59 -11.91 7.23
C ILE A 190 -15.30 -11.73 8.02
N VAL A 191 -15.41 -11.56 9.33
CA VAL A 191 -14.26 -11.36 10.22
C VAL A 191 -14.18 -12.44 11.29
N ILE A 192 -12.97 -12.75 11.73
CA ILE A 192 -12.68 -13.63 12.87
C ILE A 192 -11.63 -12.90 13.69
N ASN A 193 -12.05 -12.29 14.80
CA ASN A 193 -11.14 -11.52 15.65
C ASN A 193 -10.43 -12.39 16.68
N GLN A 194 -10.97 -13.58 16.93
CA GLN A 194 -10.42 -14.61 17.81
C GLN A 194 -10.96 -15.98 17.40
N PRO A 195 -10.27 -17.08 17.73
CA PRO A 195 -10.77 -18.42 17.47
C PRO A 195 -12.18 -18.64 17.98
N CYS A 196 -12.96 -19.37 17.19
CA CYS A 196 -14.33 -19.79 17.46
C CYS A 196 -15.41 -18.69 17.44
N GLU A 197 -15.11 -17.49 16.94
CA GLU A 197 -16.07 -16.39 16.83
C GLU A 197 -16.01 -15.74 15.44
N VAL A 198 -17.15 -15.66 14.76
CA VAL A 198 -17.28 -15.08 13.43
C VAL A 198 -18.21 -13.87 13.48
N GLY A 199 -17.75 -12.75 12.94
CA GLY A 199 -18.57 -11.56 12.70
C GLY A 199 -18.94 -11.47 11.22
N LEU A 200 -20.20 -11.15 10.94
CA LEU A 200 -20.72 -10.89 9.60
C LEU A 200 -21.15 -9.42 9.53
N GLU A 201 -20.50 -8.62 8.68
CA GLU A 201 -20.94 -7.24 8.39
C GLU A 201 -21.95 -7.28 7.25
N PHE A 202 -23.15 -6.73 7.46
CA PHE A 202 -24.15 -6.59 6.42
C PHE A 202 -24.03 -5.27 5.65
N ALA A 203 -24.67 -5.19 4.49
CA ALA A 203 -24.60 -4.05 3.58
C ALA A 203 -25.13 -2.73 4.17
N ASP A 204 -26.01 -2.82 5.17
CA ASP A 204 -26.56 -1.71 5.96
C ASP A 204 -25.66 -1.31 7.16
N GLY A 205 -24.56 -2.04 7.39
CA GLY A 205 -23.54 -1.76 8.40
C GLY A 205 -23.77 -2.43 9.76
N HIS A 206 -24.83 -3.24 9.94
CA HIS A 206 -24.98 -4.01 11.18
C HIS A 206 -24.06 -5.24 11.19
N TRP A 207 -23.82 -5.76 12.39
CA TRP A 207 -22.96 -6.93 12.63
C TRP A 207 -23.73 -8.04 13.33
N ASP A 208 -23.63 -9.25 12.77
CA ASP A 208 -24.06 -10.48 13.45
C ASP A 208 -22.85 -11.28 13.92
N TRP A 209 -22.89 -11.72 15.18
CA TRP A 209 -21.83 -12.52 15.79
C TRP A 209 -22.28 -13.96 16.00
N ILE A 210 -21.48 -14.89 15.51
CA ILE A 210 -21.75 -16.32 15.53
C ILE A 210 -20.62 -17.02 16.28
N ARG A 211 -20.97 -17.78 17.32
CA ARG A 211 -20.03 -18.72 17.94
C ARG A 211 -19.91 -19.96 17.07
N ASP A 212 -18.70 -20.23 16.59
CA ASP A 212 -18.39 -21.36 15.73
C ASP A 212 -17.25 -22.22 16.29
N PRO A 213 -17.55 -23.26 17.09
CA PRO A 213 -16.54 -24.11 17.71
C PRO A 213 -15.60 -24.82 16.73
N ASP A 214 -15.95 -24.91 15.44
CA ASP A 214 -15.13 -25.58 14.43
C ASP A 214 -13.94 -24.71 13.97
N LEU A 215 -14.06 -23.38 14.09
CA LEU A 215 -13.02 -22.41 13.71
C LEU A 215 -11.99 -22.21 14.83
N THR A 216 -11.41 -23.32 15.28
CA THR A 216 -10.32 -23.34 16.26
C THR A 216 -9.05 -22.68 15.71
N GLN A 217 -8.11 -22.33 16.60
CA GLN A 217 -6.77 -21.82 16.20
C GLN A 217 -6.11 -22.69 15.13
N ASN A 218 -6.10 -24.01 15.32
CA ASN A 218 -5.51 -24.95 14.38
C ASN A 218 -6.21 -24.92 13.01
N ALA A 219 -7.54 -24.86 12.99
CA ALA A 219 -8.31 -24.80 11.75
C ALA A 219 -8.01 -23.51 10.98
N LEU A 220 -7.92 -22.37 11.67
CA LEU A 220 -7.58 -21.08 11.09
C LEU A 220 -6.16 -21.06 10.51
N ASP A 221 -5.19 -21.62 11.23
CA ASP A 221 -3.82 -21.78 10.74
C ASP A 221 -3.75 -22.69 9.49
N GLU A 222 -4.53 -23.79 9.47
CA GLU A 222 -4.63 -24.66 8.29
C GLU A 222 -5.26 -23.94 7.09
N ILE A 223 -6.31 -23.13 7.31
CA ILE A 223 -6.94 -22.28 6.28
C ILE A 223 -5.90 -21.31 5.70
N ALA A 224 -5.21 -20.53 6.54
CA ALA A 224 -4.25 -19.54 6.07
C ALA A 224 -3.08 -20.18 5.31
N ARG A 225 -2.50 -21.28 5.82
CA ARG A 225 -1.44 -22.02 5.09
C ARG A 225 -1.93 -22.55 3.74
N THR A 226 -3.17 -23.04 3.68
CA THR A 226 -3.78 -23.51 2.43
C THR A 226 -3.88 -22.38 1.42
N LEU A 227 -4.36 -21.20 1.84
CA LEU A 227 -4.50 -20.04 0.97
C LEU A 227 -3.13 -19.49 0.51
N ALA A 228 -2.15 -19.44 1.42
CA ALA A 228 -0.79 -19.01 1.12
C ALA A 228 -0.13 -19.91 0.06
N ASN A 229 -0.15 -21.23 0.29
CA ASN A 229 0.42 -22.21 -0.63
C ASN A 229 -0.20 -22.14 -2.03
N LYS A 230 -1.51 -21.88 -2.12
CA LYS A 230 -2.20 -21.72 -3.42
C LYS A 230 -1.84 -20.43 -4.14
N SER A 231 -1.55 -19.39 -3.37
CA SER A 231 -1.21 -18.07 -3.90
C SER A 231 0.30 -17.91 -4.14
N GLY A 232 1.11 -18.95 -3.88
CA GLY A 232 2.57 -18.87 -3.97
C GLY A 232 3.20 -17.97 -2.91
N GLN A 233 2.50 -17.73 -1.81
CA GLN A 233 2.96 -16.92 -0.68
C GLN A 233 3.35 -17.81 0.51
N LEU A 234 4.09 -17.23 1.45
CA LEU A 234 4.51 -17.89 2.69
C LEU A 234 3.64 -17.47 3.87
N PHE A 235 3.23 -18.41 4.70
CA PHE A 235 2.58 -18.15 5.99
C PHE A 235 3.03 -19.16 7.04
N HIS A 236 3.71 -18.67 8.09
CA HIS A 236 4.27 -19.47 9.18
C HIS A 236 4.55 -18.57 10.40
N PRO A 237 4.91 -19.09 11.59
CA PRO A 237 5.13 -18.25 12.77
C PRO A 237 6.15 -17.10 12.58
N GLY A 238 7.19 -17.31 11.76
CA GLY A 238 8.13 -16.24 11.38
C GLY A 238 7.65 -15.25 10.31
N ASN A 239 6.50 -15.52 9.67
CA ASN A 239 5.84 -14.65 8.69
C ASN A 239 4.31 -14.75 8.89
N PRO A 240 3.77 -14.13 9.94
CA PRO A 240 2.42 -14.39 10.41
C PRO A 240 1.37 -13.44 9.80
N ILE A 241 1.69 -12.79 8.68
CA ILE A 241 0.79 -11.89 7.96
C ILE A 241 0.58 -12.46 6.56
N LEU A 242 -0.67 -12.52 6.11
CA LEU A 242 -1.04 -13.03 4.79
C LEU A 242 -2.07 -12.13 4.13
N SER A 243 -1.84 -11.81 2.85
CA SER A 243 -2.74 -11.00 2.02
C SER A 243 -2.97 -11.72 0.70
N VAL A 244 -4.14 -12.35 0.56
CA VAL A 244 -4.41 -13.29 -0.55
C VAL A 244 -5.81 -13.12 -1.13
N LYS A 245 -5.97 -13.54 -2.39
CA LYS A 245 -7.28 -13.69 -3.02
C LYS A 245 -7.71 -15.15 -2.92
N MET A 246 -8.84 -15.40 -2.29
CA MET A 246 -9.48 -16.70 -2.32
C MET A 246 -10.23 -16.86 -3.65
N PRO A 247 -10.29 -18.07 -4.22
CA PRO A 247 -11.45 -18.57 -4.97
C PRO A 247 -12.79 -17.90 -4.72
N GLY A 248 -13.52 -17.64 -5.81
CA GLY A 248 -14.70 -16.75 -5.79
C GLY A 248 -14.34 -15.27 -5.87
N GLY A 249 -13.09 -14.94 -5.61
CA GLY A 249 -12.50 -13.62 -5.74
C GLY A 249 -12.46 -12.80 -4.46
N HIS A 250 -12.85 -13.39 -3.34
CA HIS A 250 -12.86 -12.75 -2.03
C HIS A 250 -11.43 -12.39 -1.60
N ARG A 251 -11.26 -11.18 -1.07
CA ARG A 251 -9.97 -10.68 -0.56
C ARG A 251 -9.85 -11.10 0.90
N VAL A 252 -8.75 -11.75 1.27
CA VAL A 252 -8.49 -12.26 2.62
C VAL A 252 -7.22 -11.61 3.18
N GLN A 253 -7.34 -11.07 4.39
CA GLN A 253 -6.24 -10.61 5.22
C GLN A 253 -6.17 -11.47 6.48
N VAL A 254 -4.96 -11.92 6.83
CA VAL A 254 -4.70 -12.66 8.08
C VAL A 254 -3.55 -12.02 8.83
N VAL A 255 -3.68 -11.95 10.15
CA VAL A 255 -2.60 -11.66 11.09
C VAL A 255 -2.68 -12.69 12.23
N ALA A 256 -1.58 -13.37 12.54
CA ALA A 256 -1.54 -14.44 13.54
C ALA A 256 -0.39 -14.29 14.53
N GLY A 257 -0.36 -15.17 15.54
CA GLY A 257 0.75 -15.31 16.47
C GLY A 257 0.96 -14.04 17.31
N PHE A 258 2.21 -13.61 17.48
CA PHE A 258 2.54 -12.46 18.33
C PHE A 258 1.83 -11.16 17.91
N ASN A 259 1.58 -10.98 16.61
CA ASN A 259 0.92 -9.79 16.07
C ASN A 259 -0.61 -9.79 16.28
N ALA A 260 -1.18 -10.92 16.74
CA ALA A 260 -2.58 -11.07 17.09
C ALA A 260 -2.69 -11.70 18.48
N PRO A 261 -2.73 -10.91 19.57
CA PRO A 261 -2.79 -11.43 20.94
C PRO A 261 -3.99 -12.38 21.22
N SER A 262 -5.06 -12.26 20.43
CA SER A 262 -6.19 -13.19 20.41
C SER A 262 -5.89 -14.55 19.76
N GLY A 263 -4.69 -14.74 19.23
CA GLY A 263 -4.20 -15.91 18.50
C GLY A 263 -4.30 -15.75 16.99
N PHE A 264 -5.41 -15.22 16.49
CA PHE A 264 -5.69 -15.14 15.06
C PHE A 264 -6.68 -14.01 14.75
N VAL A 265 -6.36 -13.19 13.75
CA VAL A 265 -7.24 -12.17 13.17
C VAL A 265 -7.37 -12.44 11.67
N PHE A 266 -8.61 -12.52 11.20
CA PHE A 266 -8.97 -12.78 9.81
C PHE A 266 -10.01 -11.75 9.37
N SER A 267 -9.83 -11.18 8.18
CA SER A 267 -10.86 -10.42 7.49
C SER A 267 -10.97 -10.95 6.07
N MET A 268 -12.20 -11.22 5.63
CA MET A 268 -12.52 -11.57 4.26
C MET A 268 -13.56 -10.61 3.72
N ARG A 269 -13.12 -9.74 2.81
CA ARG A 269 -14.01 -8.87 2.06
C ARG A 269 -14.59 -9.65 0.88
N LEU A 270 -15.92 -9.76 0.86
CA LEU A 270 -16.59 -10.57 -0.14
C LEU A 270 -16.61 -9.88 -1.50
N GLN A 271 -16.20 -10.61 -2.54
CA GLN A 271 -16.34 -10.15 -3.92
C GLN A 271 -17.81 -10.23 -4.34
N ARG A 272 -18.41 -9.07 -4.65
CA ARG A 272 -19.75 -9.04 -5.24
C ARG A 272 -19.68 -9.41 -6.72
N LYS A 273 -20.56 -10.32 -7.14
CA LYS A 273 -20.73 -10.70 -8.55
C LYS A 273 -21.59 -9.70 -9.33
N GLU A 274 -22.36 -8.85 -8.66
CA GLU A 274 -23.21 -7.83 -9.27
C GLU A 274 -22.45 -6.98 -10.30
N LYS A 275 -23.11 -6.75 -11.44
CA LYS A 275 -22.63 -5.84 -12.48
C LYS A 275 -23.38 -4.52 -12.28
N PHE A 276 -22.64 -3.48 -11.91
CA PHE A 276 -23.18 -2.13 -11.87
C PHE A 276 -23.01 -1.49 -13.25
N GLY A 277 -24.09 -0.90 -13.76
CA GLY A 277 -24.03 0.05 -14.86
C GLY A 277 -23.91 1.48 -14.32
N LEU A 278 -23.70 2.44 -15.22
CA LEU A 278 -23.61 3.85 -14.81
C LEU A 278 -24.93 4.38 -14.24
N GLU A 279 -26.04 3.75 -14.62
CA GLU A 279 -27.40 4.00 -14.14
C GLU A 279 -27.64 3.67 -12.68
N ASP A 280 -26.80 2.83 -12.08
CA ASP A 280 -26.89 2.51 -10.66
C ASP A 280 -26.33 3.63 -9.78
N PHE A 281 -25.57 4.57 -10.36
CA PHE A 281 -24.98 5.70 -9.66
C PHE A 281 -25.87 6.95 -9.81
N LYS A 282 -26.05 7.68 -8.71
CA LYS A 282 -26.82 8.93 -8.70
C LYS A 282 -25.97 10.05 -9.31
N MET A 283 -26.24 10.34 -10.57
CA MET A 283 -25.61 11.35 -11.41
C MET A 283 -26.66 11.85 -12.43
N PRO A 284 -26.72 13.17 -12.73
CA PRO A 284 -27.58 13.69 -13.79
C PRO A 284 -27.28 13.04 -15.14
N ASP A 285 -28.30 12.83 -15.98
CA ASP A 285 -28.13 12.17 -17.29
C ASP A 285 -27.17 12.92 -18.21
N GLU A 286 -27.16 14.26 -18.14
CA GLU A 286 -26.23 15.11 -18.87
C GLU A 286 -24.76 14.85 -18.47
N GLU A 287 -24.47 14.83 -17.17
CA GLU A 287 -23.13 14.49 -16.66
C GLU A 287 -22.72 13.06 -17.04
N ARG A 288 -23.68 12.13 -17.07
CA ARG A 288 -23.43 10.75 -17.46
C ARG A 288 -23.06 10.62 -18.93
N GLU A 289 -23.73 11.34 -19.83
CA GLU A 289 -23.32 11.35 -21.24
C GLU A 289 -22.01 12.11 -21.43
N LYS A 290 -21.79 13.20 -20.70
CA LYS A 290 -20.54 13.96 -20.71
C LYS A 290 -19.35 13.09 -20.31
N ILE A 291 -19.44 12.30 -19.24
CA ILE A 291 -18.34 11.42 -18.83
C ILE A 291 -18.06 10.32 -19.86
N LYS A 292 -19.09 9.78 -20.52
CA LYS A 292 -18.87 8.82 -21.62
C LYS A 292 -18.16 9.47 -22.81
N GLU A 293 -18.49 10.71 -23.14
CA GLU A 293 -17.80 11.48 -24.17
C GLU A 293 -16.33 11.76 -23.81
N ILE A 294 -16.06 12.13 -22.55
CA ILE A 294 -14.69 12.29 -22.02
C ILE A 294 -13.90 10.99 -22.17
N VAL A 295 -14.49 9.86 -21.79
CA VAL A 295 -13.88 8.53 -21.96
C VAL A 295 -13.60 8.27 -23.44
N ARG A 296 -14.57 8.45 -24.35
CA ARG A 296 -14.38 8.22 -25.80
C ARG A 296 -13.34 9.15 -26.41
N SER A 297 -13.17 10.35 -25.87
CA SER A 297 -12.20 11.34 -26.31
C SER A 297 -10.79 11.14 -25.74
N GLN A 298 -10.52 9.95 -25.17
CA GLN A 298 -9.21 9.57 -24.61
C GLN A 298 -8.70 10.57 -23.57
N LYS A 299 -9.59 11.13 -22.75
CA LYS A 299 -9.19 12.00 -21.64
C LYS A 299 -8.96 11.19 -20.37
N THR A 300 -7.87 11.49 -19.66
CA THR A 300 -7.50 10.82 -18.41
C THR A 300 -8.47 11.22 -17.29
N ILE A 301 -8.97 10.24 -16.54
CA ILE A 301 -9.94 10.46 -15.45
C ILE A 301 -9.44 9.81 -14.16
N LEU A 302 -9.47 10.57 -13.07
CA LEU A 302 -9.30 10.01 -11.72
C LEU A 302 -10.65 9.74 -11.06
N LEU A 303 -10.78 8.57 -10.46
CA LEU A 303 -11.96 8.18 -9.67
C LEU A 303 -11.61 8.28 -8.18
N SER A 304 -12.21 9.23 -7.49
CA SER A 304 -11.93 9.57 -6.09
C SER A 304 -13.08 9.16 -5.17
N GLY A 305 -12.78 8.90 -3.89
CA GLY A 305 -13.76 8.53 -2.88
C GLY A 305 -13.17 7.78 -1.69
N GLY A 306 -13.94 7.73 -0.59
CA GLY A 306 -13.60 6.97 0.60
C GLY A 306 -13.49 5.46 0.37
N THR A 307 -13.10 4.72 1.42
CA THR A 307 -13.07 3.25 1.38
C THR A 307 -14.48 2.70 1.20
N GLY A 308 -14.67 1.77 0.26
CA GLY A 308 -15.95 1.13 0.03
C GLY A 308 -17.03 2.01 -0.63
N THR A 309 -16.70 3.18 -1.19
CA THR A 309 -17.66 4.02 -1.93
C THR A 309 -17.97 3.52 -3.34
N GLY A 310 -17.32 2.46 -3.82
CA GLY A 310 -17.61 1.84 -5.12
C GLY A 310 -16.77 2.34 -6.30
N LYS A 311 -15.59 2.93 -6.06
CA LYS A 311 -14.66 3.41 -7.11
C LYS A 311 -14.40 2.39 -8.20
N THR A 312 -13.97 1.18 -7.84
CA THR A 312 -13.72 0.11 -8.82
C THR A 312 -15.00 -0.32 -9.54
N SER A 313 -16.15 -0.29 -8.88
CA SER A 313 -17.44 -0.59 -9.51
C SER A 313 -17.81 0.46 -10.56
N PHE A 314 -17.60 1.74 -10.25
CA PHE A 314 -17.82 2.83 -11.21
C PHE A 314 -16.83 2.76 -12.38
N MET A 315 -15.56 2.42 -12.11
CA MET A 315 -14.57 2.16 -13.16
C MET A 315 -15.04 1.05 -14.12
N ASN A 316 -15.52 -0.07 -13.57
CA ASN A 316 -16.12 -1.16 -14.35
C ASN A 316 -17.35 -0.74 -15.16
N ALA A 317 -18.15 0.19 -14.65
CA ALA A 317 -19.30 0.75 -15.37
C ALA A 317 -18.90 1.69 -16.51
N LEU A 318 -17.75 2.37 -16.39
CA LEU A 318 -17.20 3.26 -17.43
C LEU A 318 -16.48 2.50 -18.55
N ILE A 319 -15.77 1.42 -18.23
CA ILE A 319 -14.94 0.66 -19.19
C ILE A 319 -15.68 0.33 -20.50
N PRO A 320 -16.96 -0.11 -20.51
CA PRO A 320 -17.71 -0.35 -21.76
C PRO A 320 -17.87 0.86 -22.68
N SER A 321 -17.61 2.08 -22.20
CA SER A 321 -17.64 3.31 -23.02
C SER A 321 -16.34 3.55 -23.78
N ILE A 322 -15.28 2.80 -23.48
CA ILE A 322 -14.01 2.83 -24.22
C ILE A 322 -14.22 2.13 -25.58
N PRO A 323 -13.76 2.70 -26.71
CA PRO A 323 -13.85 2.06 -28.03
C PRO A 323 -13.29 0.62 -28.05
N GLU A 324 -13.98 -0.30 -28.72
CA GLU A 324 -13.66 -1.74 -28.69
C GLU A 324 -12.33 -2.11 -29.39
N ASP A 325 -11.84 -1.24 -30.27
CA ASP A 325 -10.61 -1.41 -31.04
C ASP A 325 -9.34 -1.02 -30.28
N GLU A 326 -9.48 -0.31 -29.16
CA GLU A 326 -8.36 0.08 -28.31
C GLU A 326 -7.76 -1.10 -27.52
N ARG A 327 -6.44 -1.04 -27.32
CA ARG A 327 -5.67 -1.94 -26.48
C ARG A 327 -5.64 -1.46 -25.04
N LEU A 328 -6.20 -2.27 -24.15
CA LEU A 328 -6.22 -1.96 -22.72
C LEU A 328 -5.18 -2.80 -21.98
N VAL A 329 -4.41 -2.16 -21.10
CA VAL A 329 -3.60 -2.87 -20.10
C VAL A 329 -4.11 -2.51 -18.72
N THR A 330 -4.59 -3.51 -17.98
CA THR A 330 -4.99 -3.33 -16.59
C THR A 330 -3.82 -3.63 -15.66
N MET A 331 -3.70 -2.84 -14.58
CA MET A 331 -2.71 -3.06 -13.52
C MET A 331 -3.43 -3.07 -12.18
N GLU A 332 -3.41 -4.20 -11.46
CA GLU A 332 -4.18 -4.36 -10.24
C GLU A 332 -3.39 -5.12 -9.17
N ASP A 333 -3.59 -4.79 -7.89
CA ASP A 333 -3.10 -5.60 -6.78
C ASP A 333 -3.90 -6.90 -6.67
N VAL A 334 -5.21 -6.76 -6.79
CA VAL A 334 -6.19 -7.83 -6.80
C VAL A 334 -7.11 -7.60 -7.99
N PRO A 335 -7.21 -8.55 -8.93
CA PRO A 335 -8.09 -8.43 -10.09
C PRO A 335 -9.55 -8.20 -9.72
N GLU A 336 -10.08 -7.02 -10.01
CA GLU A 336 -11.49 -6.63 -9.85
C GLU A 336 -12.08 -6.09 -11.16
N LEU A 337 -11.24 -5.66 -12.09
CA LEU A 337 -11.65 -5.09 -13.36
C LEU A 337 -12.21 -6.14 -14.31
N ARG A 338 -13.32 -5.79 -14.96
CA ARG A 338 -14.04 -6.60 -15.94
C ARG A 338 -13.92 -5.94 -17.29
N ILE A 339 -13.02 -6.45 -18.12
CA ILE A 339 -12.72 -5.88 -19.42
C ILE A 339 -13.45 -6.66 -20.52
N PRO A 340 -14.43 -6.04 -21.22
CA PRO A 340 -15.10 -6.68 -22.36
C PRO A 340 -14.23 -6.67 -23.63
N HIS A 341 -13.21 -5.82 -23.69
CA HIS A 341 -12.34 -5.63 -24.85
C HIS A 341 -11.54 -6.88 -25.18
N ARG A 342 -11.53 -7.25 -26.47
CA ARG A 342 -10.74 -8.38 -26.96
C ARG A 342 -9.24 -8.14 -26.83
N ASN A 343 -8.79 -6.91 -27.07
CA ASN A 343 -7.38 -6.52 -27.04
C ASN A 343 -6.95 -6.07 -25.64
N TRP A 344 -6.99 -7.00 -24.69
CA TRP A 344 -6.70 -6.72 -23.28
C TRP A 344 -5.53 -7.57 -22.77
N ALA A 345 -4.66 -6.94 -21.99
CA ALA A 345 -3.67 -7.64 -21.18
C ALA A 345 -3.83 -7.25 -19.70
N GLN A 346 -3.77 -8.24 -18.82
CA GLN A 346 -3.84 -8.05 -17.37
C GLN A 346 -2.45 -8.20 -16.75
N LEU A 347 -2.05 -7.20 -15.97
CA LEU A 347 -0.87 -7.21 -15.12
C LEU A 347 -1.31 -7.19 -13.66
N ILE A 348 -0.72 -8.06 -12.86
CA ILE A 348 -0.98 -8.17 -11.43
C ILE A 348 0.33 -7.90 -10.72
N PHE A 349 0.30 -7.04 -9.70
CA PHE A 349 1.44 -6.76 -8.84
C PHE A 349 1.10 -7.14 -7.39
N SER A 350 2.06 -7.65 -6.62
CA SER A 350 1.81 -7.85 -5.20
C SER A 350 1.92 -6.53 -4.44
N GLY A 351 0.99 -6.29 -3.51
CA GLY A 351 1.15 -5.20 -2.53
C GLY A 351 2.10 -5.57 -1.38
N SER A 352 2.59 -6.81 -1.35
CA SER A 352 3.49 -7.33 -0.33
C SER A 352 4.73 -7.96 -0.96
N ASP A 353 5.91 -7.57 -0.48
CA ASP A 353 7.24 -8.08 -0.90
C ASP A 353 7.43 -9.60 -0.64
N THR A 354 6.41 -10.30 -0.16
CA THR A 354 6.44 -11.71 0.24
C THR A 354 6.02 -12.67 -0.88
N ALA A 355 5.55 -12.16 -2.02
CA ALA A 355 5.16 -12.99 -3.16
C ALA A 355 6.39 -13.41 -3.97
N VAL A 356 6.56 -14.72 -4.12
CA VAL A 356 7.66 -15.31 -4.87
C VAL A 356 7.63 -14.90 -6.35
N GLY A 357 8.73 -14.34 -6.86
CA GLY A 357 8.87 -13.94 -8.26
C GLY A 357 8.15 -12.65 -8.62
N ASP A 358 7.66 -11.91 -7.62
CA ASP A 358 7.07 -10.59 -7.81
C ASP A 358 8.14 -9.62 -8.32
N GLN A 359 7.80 -8.90 -9.39
CA GLN A 359 8.56 -7.74 -9.81
C GLN A 359 7.88 -6.54 -9.16
N GLY A 360 8.67 -5.56 -8.73
CA GLY A 360 8.09 -4.35 -8.18
C GLY A 360 7.11 -3.72 -9.17
N VAL A 361 6.07 -3.05 -8.65
CA VAL A 361 5.05 -2.42 -9.49
C VAL A 361 5.65 -1.41 -10.48
N ILE A 362 6.81 -0.83 -10.17
CA ILE A 362 7.57 0.07 -11.03
C ILE A 362 8.09 -0.68 -12.27
N GLU A 363 8.68 -1.87 -12.10
CA GLU A 363 9.15 -2.72 -13.19
C GLU A 363 7.99 -3.17 -14.09
N LEU A 364 6.85 -3.58 -13.51
CA LEU A 364 5.67 -3.93 -14.29
C LEU A 364 5.13 -2.74 -15.07
N LEU A 365 5.11 -1.54 -14.49
CA LEU A 365 4.64 -0.35 -15.19
C LEU A 365 5.59 0.03 -16.33
N ASN A 366 6.91 -0.04 -16.11
CA ASN A 366 7.90 0.16 -17.17
C ASN A 366 7.79 -0.90 -18.29
N ALA A 367 7.41 -2.13 -17.95
CA ALA A 367 7.09 -3.15 -18.95
C ALA A 367 5.79 -2.81 -19.70
N CYS A 368 4.76 -2.33 -18.99
CA CYS A 368 3.48 -1.89 -19.53
C CYS A 368 3.67 -0.86 -20.65
N LEU A 369 4.53 0.15 -20.45
CA LEU A 369 4.83 1.16 -21.47
C LEU A 369 5.42 0.56 -22.77
N ARG A 370 6.01 -0.64 -22.71
CA ARG A 370 6.53 -1.37 -23.89
C ARG A 370 5.51 -2.32 -24.50
N LEU A 371 4.36 -2.54 -23.86
CA LEU A 371 3.25 -3.33 -24.39
C LEU A 371 2.38 -2.54 -25.36
N ARG A 372 2.72 -1.27 -25.61
CA ARG A 372 1.98 -0.32 -26.46
C ARG A 372 0.48 -0.29 -26.10
N PRO A 373 0.11 0.02 -24.85
CA PRO A 373 -1.30 0.23 -24.51
C PRO A 373 -1.81 1.51 -25.20
N ASP A 374 -3.07 1.48 -25.63
CA ASP A 374 -3.79 2.73 -25.91
C ASP A 374 -4.25 3.36 -24.58
N ARG A 375 -4.57 2.53 -23.57
CA ARG A 375 -4.87 2.99 -22.20
C ARG A 375 -4.28 2.10 -21.13
N ILE A 376 -3.89 2.73 -20.02
CA ILE A 376 -3.54 2.05 -18.77
C ILE A 376 -4.70 2.24 -17.79
N ILE A 377 -5.28 1.13 -17.34
CA ILE A 377 -6.34 1.16 -16.31
C ILE A 377 -5.73 0.64 -15.02
N LEU A 378 -5.42 1.56 -14.10
CA LEU A 378 -4.78 1.25 -12.83
C LEU A 378 -5.85 1.08 -11.74
N GLY A 379 -5.88 -0.08 -11.09
CA GLY A 379 -6.85 -0.41 -10.06
C GLY A 379 -6.86 0.62 -8.92
N GLU A 380 -5.69 0.99 -8.41
CA GLU A 380 -5.52 1.98 -7.34
C GLU A 380 -4.13 2.64 -7.39
N ILE A 381 -4.08 3.96 -7.23
CA ILE A 381 -2.84 4.71 -7.01
C ILE A 381 -2.40 4.52 -5.55
N ARG A 382 -1.23 3.91 -5.38
CA ARG A 382 -0.54 3.69 -4.10
C ARG A 382 0.84 4.35 -4.15
N LYS A 383 1.55 4.40 -3.01
CA LYS A 383 2.87 5.05 -2.96
C LYS A 383 3.81 4.40 -3.98
N GLU A 384 3.80 3.09 -4.08
CA GLU A 384 4.72 2.28 -4.89
C GLU A 384 4.57 2.55 -6.40
N ASN A 385 3.38 2.95 -6.87
CA ASN A 385 3.08 3.11 -8.29
C ASN A 385 2.79 4.56 -8.74
N ALA A 386 2.61 5.49 -7.80
CA ALA A 386 2.14 6.85 -8.10
C ALA A 386 3.04 7.58 -9.11
N PHE A 387 4.34 7.67 -8.86
CA PHE A 387 5.27 8.39 -9.74
C PHE A 387 5.31 7.79 -11.15
N ALA A 388 5.32 6.47 -11.22
CA ALA A 388 5.36 5.74 -12.48
C ALA A 388 4.06 5.95 -13.29
N PHE A 389 2.90 5.96 -12.62
CA PHE A 389 1.63 6.31 -13.25
C PHE A 389 1.61 7.75 -13.78
N CYS A 390 2.04 8.73 -12.97
CA CYS A 390 2.16 10.14 -13.40
C CYS A 390 3.06 10.27 -14.64
N SER A 391 4.18 9.54 -14.65
CA SER A 391 5.10 9.54 -15.79
C SER A 391 4.47 8.92 -17.04
N ALA A 392 3.63 7.88 -16.88
CA ALA A 392 2.98 7.20 -18.00
C ALA A 392 1.96 8.09 -18.72
N ILE A 393 1.08 8.75 -17.95
CA ILE A 393 0.04 9.63 -18.52
C ILE A 393 0.64 10.85 -19.22
N ASN A 394 1.79 11.34 -18.74
CA ASN A 394 2.54 12.41 -19.39
C ASN A 394 3.26 11.99 -20.69
N THR A 395 3.63 10.73 -20.82
CA THR A 395 4.46 10.23 -21.94
C THR A 395 3.64 9.64 -23.09
N GLY A 396 2.36 10.01 -23.18
CA GLY A 396 1.50 9.66 -24.31
C GLY A 396 0.55 8.48 -24.07
N HIS A 397 0.26 8.14 -22.81
CA HIS A 397 -0.78 7.17 -22.44
C HIS A 397 -2.00 7.88 -21.89
N GLU A 398 -2.53 8.82 -22.67
CA GLU A 398 -3.76 9.57 -22.39
C GLU A 398 -4.96 8.60 -22.29
N GLY A 399 -6.09 9.08 -21.77
CA GLY A 399 -7.31 8.26 -21.65
C GLY A 399 -7.26 7.21 -20.54
N SER A 400 -6.15 7.15 -19.81
CA SER A 400 -5.94 6.27 -18.66
C SER A 400 -6.93 6.59 -17.53
N MET A 401 -7.27 5.56 -16.75
CA MET A 401 -8.13 5.72 -15.57
C MET A 401 -7.46 5.12 -14.36
N ALA A 402 -7.61 5.76 -13.21
CA ALA A 402 -7.14 5.22 -11.95
C ALA A 402 -8.04 5.59 -10.78
N THR A 403 -8.08 4.75 -9.75
CA THR A 403 -8.76 5.11 -8.50
C THR A 403 -7.79 5.66 -7.46
N ILE A 404 -8.27 6.59 -6.63
CA ILE A 404 -7.52 7.12 -5.50
C ILE A 404 -8.44 7.41 -4.31
N HIS A 405 -7.90 7.33 -3.11
CA HIS A 405 -8.61 7.70 -1.89
C HIS A 405 -8.47 9.19 -1.61
N ALA A 406 -9.58 9.91 -1.74
CA ALA A 406 -9.70 11.30 -1.33
C ALA A 406 -11.17 11.66 -1.05
N ASN A 407 -11.35 12.73 -0.28
CA ASN A 407 -12.66 13.17 0.19
C ASN A 407 -13.28 14.25 -0.72
N THR A 408 -12.48 14.89 -1.57
CA THR A 408 -12.91 15.90 -2.53
C THR A 408 -12.08 15.78 -3.83
N PRO A 409 -12.59 16.31 -4.96
CA PRO A 409 -11.82 16.39 -6.20
C PRO A 409 -10.44 17.05 -6.05
N LYS A 410 -10.38 18.19 -5.36
CA LYS A 410 -9.12 18.90 -5.05
C LYS A 410 -8.14 18.03 -4.28
N MET A 411 -8.64 17.36 -3.22
CA MET A 411 -7.82 16.44 -2.42
C MET A 411 -7.38 15.21 -3.20
N ALA A 412 -8.01 14.86 -4.33
CA ALA A 412 -7.58 13.74 -5.15
C ALA A 412 -6.21 14.01 -5.79
N LEU A 413 -6.00 15.22 -6.32
CA LEU A 413 -4.69 15.63 -6.85
C LEU A 413 -3.64 15.69 -5.74
N ASP A 414 -3.99 16.29 -4.60
CA ASP A 414 -3.10 16.34 -3.43
C ASP A 414 -2.75 14.92 -2.92
N ALA A 415 -3.69 13.98 -3.01
CA ALA A 415 -3.46 12.59 -2.65
C ALA A 415 -2.47 11.91 -3.61
N VAL A 416 -2.57 12.14 -4.93
CA VAL A 416 -1.58 11.62 -5.90
C VAL A 416 -0.18 12.14 -5.53
N ILE A 417 -0.08 13.45 -5.31
CA ILE A 417 1.16 14.14 -4.97
C ILE A 417 1.75 13.58 -3.66
N ASN A 418 0.93 13.42 -2.63
CA ASN A 418 1.33 12.82 -1.35
C ASN A 418 1.90 11.40 -1.54
N ARG A 419 1.26 10.56 -2.36
CA ARG A 419 1.77 9.21 -2.66
C ARG A 419 3.13 9.23 -3.34
N VAL A 420 3.40 10.23 -4.20
CA VAL A 420 4.73 10.42 -4.78
C VAL A 420 5.75 10.78 -3.69
N MET A 421 5.43 11.73 -2.80
CA MET A 421 6.32 12.14 -1.70
C MET A 421 6.65 11.00 -0.72
N MET A 422 5.73 10.05 -0.53
CA MET A 422 5.96 8.90 0.35
C MET A 422 7.08 7.96 -0.14
N ASN A 423 7.54 8.09 -1.40
CA ASN A 423 8.72 7.35 -1.91
C ASN A 423 10.04 8.10 -1.72
N GLY A 424 10.00 9.34 -1.22
CA GLY A 424 11.18 10.17 -1.00
C GLY A 424 10.85 11.66 -1.09
N ASP A 425 11.67 12.48 -0.44
CA ASP A 425 11.48 13.93 -0.44
C ASP A 425 11.76 14.52 -1.82
N LEU A 426 10.78 15.25 -2.35
CA LEU A 426 10.92 16.04 -3.56
C LEU A 426 11.09 17.52 -3.16
N PRO A 427 12.04 18.26 -3.75
CA PRO A 427 12.14 19.70 -3.56
C PRO A 427 10.84 20.42 -3.95
N ASP A 428 10.52 21.54 -3.29
CA ASP A 428 9.31 22.33 -3.57
C ASP A 428 9.15 22.70 -5.05
N SER A 429 10.26 22.97 -5.75
CA SER A 429 10.25 23.27 -7.18
C SER A 429 9.80 22.09 -8.03
N ALA A 430 10.25 20.87 -7.71
CA ALA A 430 9.82 19.64 -8.40
C ALA A 430 8.34 19.35 -8.12
N MET A 431 7.88 19.64 -6.91
CA MET A 431 6.48 19.49 -6.51
C MET A 431 5.55 20.45 -7.26
N GLN A 432 5.97 21.70 -7.44
CA GLN A 432 5.22 22.67 -8.26
C GLN A 432 5.13 22.24 -9.72
N VAL A 433 6.22 21.68 -10.27
CA VAL A 433 6.24 21.12 -11.63
C VAL A 433 5.27 19.94 -11.74
N LEU A 434 5.34 18.97 -10.83
CA LEU A 434 4.45 17.81 -10.81
C LEU A 434 2.99 18.24 -10.68
N ARG A 435 2.67 19.18 -9.79
CA ARG A 435 1.30 19.68 -9.62
C ARG A 435 0.76 20.28 -10.92
N ARG A 436 1.54 21.16 -11.55
CA ARG A 436 1.15 21.80 -12.82
C ARG A 436 0.94 20.77 -13.92
N GLN A 437 1.80 19.77 -13.97
CA GLN A 437 1.71 18.67 -14.92
C GLN A 437 0.45 17.82 -14.69
N LEU A 438 0.15 17.45 -13.45
CA LEU A 438 -1.05 16.67 -13.12
C LEU A 438 -2.36 17.39 -13.48
N ILE A 439 -2.43 18.72 -13.32
CA ILE A 439 -3.59 19.53 -13.72
C ILE A 439 -3.80 19.47 -15.24
N HIS A 440 -2.74 19.32 -16.02
CA HIS A 440 -2.81 19.20 -17.47
C HIS A 440 -3.10 17.76 -17.93
N ASP A 441 -2.45 16.78 -17.31
CA ASP A 441 -2.49 15.38 -17.74
C ASP A 441 -3.75 14.64 -17.28
N ILE A 442 -4.36 15.09 -16.17
CA ILE A 442 -5.65 14.61 -15.68
C ILE A 442 -6.71 15.62 -16.13
N TYR A 443 -7.70 15.16 -16.87
CA TYR A 443 -8.75 16.04 -17.40
C TYR A 443 -9.90 16.24 -16.41
N ALA A 444 -10.28 15.17 -15.71
CA ALA A 444 -11.42 15.21 -14.79
C ALA A 444 -11.21 14.31 -13.58
N VAL A 445 -11.88 14.68 -12.49
CA VAL A 445 -12.03 13.85 -11.30
C VAL A 445 -13.51 13.53 -11.13
N VAL A 446 -13.82 12.26 -10.85
CA VAL A 446 -15.15 11.83 -10.43
C VAL A 446 -15.12 11.53 -8.95
N GLN A 447 -15.85 12.30 -8.15
CA GLN A 447 -15.95 12.07 -6.72
C GLN A 447 -17.14 11.16 -6.41
N LEU A 448 -16.88 10.01 -5.77
CA LEU A 448 -17.88 9.06 -5.34
C LEU A 448 -18.15 9.18 -3.84
N THR A 449 -19.41 9.41 -3.50
CA THR A 449 -19.88 9.59 -2.12
C THR A 449 -21.05 8.67 -1.84
N ARG A 450 -20.95 7.87 -0.77
CA ARG A 450 -22.05 7.03 -0.32
C ARG A 450 -23.15 7.91 0.29
N ILE A 451 -24.39 7.68 -0.13
CA ILE A 451 -25.58 8.37 0.37
C ILE A 451 -26.59 7.33 0.88
N PRO A 452 -27.61 7.71 1.69
CA PRO A 452 -28.56 6.76 2.25
C PRO A 452 -29.28 5.86 1.22
N LYS A 453 -29.33 6.25 -0.06
CA LYS A 453 -29.96 5.50 -1.16
C LYS A 453 -29.03 5.30 -2.36
N GLY A 454 -27.84 4.77 -2.11
CA GLY A 454 -26.87 4.37 -3.14
C GLY A 454 -25.58 5.17 -3.10
N VAL A 455 -24.99 5.39 -4.27
CA VAL A 455 -23.73 6.13 -4.41
C VAL A 455 -23.97 7.31 -5.35
N LYS A 456 -23.66 8.53 -4.90
CA LYS A 456 -23.59 9.72 -5.74
C LYS A 456 -22.24 9.76 -6.44
N ALA A 457 -22.23 10.07 -7.72
CA ALA A 457 -21.03 10.38 -8.49
C ALA A 457 -21.13 11.83 -8.99
N GLU A 458 -20.08 12.60 -8.82
CA GLU A 458 -20.02 14.01 -9.20
C GLU A 458 -18.80 14.23 -10.09
N LEU A 459 -19.03 14.77 -11.30
CA LEU A 459 -17.98 15.04 -12.28
C LEU A 459 -17.43 16.46 -12.09
N THR A 460 -16.12 16.57 -11.91
CA THR A 460 -15.38 17.83 -11.90
C THR A 460 -14.37 17.84 -13.04
N ILE A 461 -14.45 18.83 -13.93
CA ILE A 461 -13.45 19.03 -14.99
C ILE A 461 -12.39 19.98 -14.47
N LEU A 462 -11.13 19.54 -14.53
CA LEU A 462 -10.00 20.32 -14.05
C LEU A 462 -9.73 21.50 -14.98
N GLY A 463 -9.51 22.69 -14.41
CA GLY A 463 -9.28 23.93 -15.17
C GLY A 463 -10.53 24.68 -15.66
N GLU A 464 -11.73 24.09 -15.56
CA GLU A 464 -13.02 24.83 -15.68
C GLU A 464 -13.53 25.31 -14.32
N ASP A 465 -13.13 24.63 -13.24
CA ASP A 465 -13.48 24.96 -11.86
C ASP A 465 -12.41 25.90 -11.28
N GLU A 466 -12.77 27.14 -10.94
CA GLU A 466 -11.82 28.13 -10.41
C GLU A 466 -11.20 27.70 -9.06
N ASP A 467 -11.84 26.76 -8.35
CA ASP A 467 -11.40 26.28 -7.04
C ASP A 467 -10.39 25.11 -7.08
N ILE A 468 -10.12 24.53 -8.27
CA ILE A 468 -9.30 23.31 -8.48
C ILE A 468 -8.32 23.47 -9.64
#